data_AF-A0A3M3F6M7-F1
#
_entry.id   AF-A0A3M3F6M7-F1
#
_cell.length_a   1.000
_cell.length_b   1.000
_cell.length_c   1.000
_cell.angle_alpha   90.00
_cell.angle_beta   90.00
_cell.angle_gamma   90.00
#
_symmetry.space_group_name_H-M   'P 1'
#
loop_
_entity.id
_entity.type
_entity.pdbx_description
1 polymer ?
#
loop_
_entity_poly.entity_id
_entity_poly.type
_entity_poly.pdbx_seq_one_letter_code
_entity_poly.pdbx_strand_id
1 'polypeptide(L)'
;RAWGAVEKLVVNEVEQNLRFQGQYFDVETGLHYNTFRYYDPEIGRFITQDPIGLLGGENLYQYAPNTQSWIDALGLACDKWTVSSHKANKSSVKGKNLGLDSHHVGQKDLMKDLVEGYDPATAPAMLVPRVGHTVSKEGVGIVSRSRINPNTGLPFTSARDVVARDIKELRRVYPDIPNTKLQELIKLNKSMYPEMR
;
A
#
# COMPACT_ATOMS: atom_id res chain seq x y z
N ARG A 1 15.63 -25.03 -2.58
CA ARG A 1 15.72 -24.34 -1.25
C ARG A 1 14.59 -23.30 -1.08
N ALA A 2 14.26 -22.93 0.16
CA ALA A 2 13.12 -22.05 0.48
C ALA A 2 13.18 -20.64 -0.15
N TRP A 3 14.37 -20.16 -0.50
CA TRP A 3 14.62 -18.81 -1.00
C TRP A 3 14.95 -18.74 -2.50
N GLY A 4 14.58 -19.75 -3.28
CA GLY A 4 14.72 -19.73 -4.73
C GLY A 4 16.04 -20.31 -5.26
N ALA A 5 16.98 -20.64 -4.36
CA ALA A 5 18.20 -21.35 -4.76
C ALA A 5 17.87 -22.77 -5.25
N VAL A 6 18.43 -23.09 -6.41
CA VAL A 6 18.29 -24.40 -7.07
C VAL A 6 19.13 -25.42 -6.30
N GLU A 7 18.51 -26.52 -5.89
CA GLU A 7 19.18 -27.55 -5.10
C GLU A 7 19.81 -28.64 -5.98
N LYS A 8 19.15 -28.97 -7.09
CA LYS A 8 19.66 -29.93 -8.06
C LYS A 8 19.20 -29.52 -9.45
N LEU A 9 20.15 -29.31 -10.33
CA LEU A 9 19.90 -29.28 -11.76
C LEU A 9 20.01 -30.73 -12.24
N VAL A 10 18.86 -31.34 -12.54
CA VAL A 10 18.87 -32.62 -13.27
C VAL A 10 19.34 -32.27 -14.68
N VAL A 11 20.41 -32.93 -15.14
CA VAL A 11 21.09 -32.67 -16.42
C VAL A 11 20.05 -32.34 -17.49
N ASN A 12 20.02 -31.07 -17.90
CA ASN A 12 19.17 -30.60 -18.97
C ASN A 12 20.07 -30.18 -20.13
N GLU A 13 19.74 -30.65 -21.32
CA GLU A 13 20.33 -30.19 -22.58
C GLU A 13 20.04 -28.69 -22.85
N VAL A 14 19.16 -28.07 -22.04
CA VAL A 14 18.72 -26.69 -22.15
C VAL A 14 18.77 -25.98 -20.79
N GLU A 15 19.41 -24.82 -20.75
CA GLU A 15 19.48 -23.99 -19.56
C GLU A 15 18.11 -23.38 -19.20
N GLN A 16 17.68 -23.52 -17.94
CA GLN A 16 16.45 -22.91 -17.43
C GLN A 16 16.82 -21.78 -16.47
N ASN A 17 16.70 -20.54 -16.92
CA ASN A 17 17.06 -19.34 -16.15
C ASN A 17 15.90 -18.72 -15.38
N LEU A 18 14.66 -19.14 -15.59
CA LEU A 18 13.55 -18.69 -14.75
C LEU A 18 13.71 -19.24 -13.33
N ARG A 19 13.39 -18.38 -12.35
CA ARG A 19 13.45 -18.70 -10.91
C ARG A 19 12.06 -18.50 -10.30
N PHE A 20 11.94 -17.85 -9.14
CA PHE A 20 10.63 -17.45 -8.64
C PHE A 20 9.97 -16.45 -9.59
N GLN A 21 8.67 -16.18 -9.38
CA GLN A 21 7.92 -15.29 -10.28
C GLN A 21 8.59 -13.92 -10.36
N GLY A 22 8.90 -13.48 -11.58
CA GLY A 22 9.59 -12.21 -11.85
C GLY A 22 11.12 -12.26 -11.75
N GLN A 23 11.72 -13.41 -11.39
CA GLN A 23 13.17 -13.58 -11.27
C GLN A 23 13.77 -14.27 -12.49
N TYR A 24 14.88 -13.71 -12.97
CA TYR A 24 15.75 -14.31 -13.99
C TYR A 24 17.13 -14.56 -13.39
N PHE A 25 17.68 -15.75 -13.58
CA PHE A 25 19.02 -16.07 -13.12
C PHE A 25 20.08 -15.41 -13.97
N ASP A 26 20.97 -14.68 -13.32
CA ASP A 26 22.17 -14.13 -13.93
C ASP A 26 23.36 -15.04 -13.60
N VAL A 27 23.90 -15.67 -14.65
CA VAL A 27 24.99 -16.63 -14.54
C VAL A 27 26.31 -15.98 -14.14
N GLU A 28 26.54 -14.71 -14.48
CA GLU A 28 27.81 -14.03 -14.20
C GLU A 28 27.95 -13.74 -12.71
N THR A 29 26.84 -13.39 -12.06
CA THR A 29 26.80 -13.02 -10.64
C THR A 29 26.31 -14.13 -9.73
N GLY A 30 25.60 -15.12 -10.26
CA GLY A 30 24.88 -16.12 -9.47
C GLY A 30 23.63 -15.57 -8.78
N LEU A 31 23.29 -14.30 -9.00
CA LEU A 31 22.13 -13.62 -8.42
C LEU A 31 20.91 -13.77 -9.31
N HIS A 32 19.75 -13.42 -8.76
CA HIS A 32 18.50 -13.37 -9.50
C HIS A 32 18.16 -11.91 -9.82
N TYR A 33 18.14 -11.57 -11.10
CA TYR A 33 17.68 -10.27 -11.57
C TYR A 33 16.17 -10.16 -11.42
N ASN A 34 15.73 -9.06 -10.80
CA ASN A 34 14.36 -8.81 -10.40
C ASN A 34 13.99 -7.36 -10.77
N THR A 35 13.94 -7.08 -12.08
CA THR A 35 13.65 -5.77 -12.72
C THR A 35 14.49 -4.59 -12.18
N PHE A 36 14.20 -4.10 -10.98
CA PHE A 36 14.91 -2.97 -10.38
C PHE A 36 16.05 -3.38 -9.43
N ARG A 37 16.11 -4.64 -9.01
CA ARG A 37 17.10 -5.11 -8.01
C ARG A 37 17.62 -6.51 -8.31
N TYR A 38 18.81 -6.81 -7.77
CA TYR A 38 19.37 -8.16 -7.74
C TYR A 38 19.10 -8.82 -6.39
N TYR A 39 18.58 -10.04 -6.44
CA TYR A 39 18.21 -10.85 -5.29
C TYR A 39 19.21 -11.99 -5.10
N ASP A 40 19.69 -12.15 -3.87
CA ASP A 40 20.56 -13.24 -3.47
C ASP A 40 19.69 -14.40 -2.93
N PRO A 41 19.63 -15.54 -3.65
CA PRO A 41 18.82 -16.69 -3.26
C PRO A 41 19.43 -17.52 -2.12
N GLU A 42 20.70 -17.31 -1.77
CA GLU A 42 21.37 -18.02 -0.69
C GLU A 42 20.95 -17.45 0.67
N ILE A 43 20.93 -16.12 0.79
CA ILE A 43 20.54 -15.41 2.02
C ILE A 43 19.08 -14.91 2.02
N GLY A 44 18.39 -14.97 0.87
CA GLY A 44 16.98 -14.69 0.74
C GLY A 44 16.60 -13.20 0.78
N ARG A 45 17.42 -12.32 0.20
CA ARG A 45 17.21 -10.85 0.21
C ARG A 45 17.82 -10.14 -0.99
N PHE A 46 17.41 -8.90 -1.23
CA PHE A 46 18.08 -8.04 -2.20
C PHE A 46 19.48 -7.64 -1.73
N ILE A 47 20.41 -7.46 -2.67
CA ILE A 47 21.78 -7.01 -2.38
C ILE A 47 21.90 -5.47 -2.31
N THR A 48 20.88 -4.75 -2.80
CA THR A 48 20.79 -3.29 -2.77
C THR A 48 19.54 -2.85 -1.98
N GLN A 49 19.61 -1.65 -1.39
CA GLN A 49 18.45 -1.04 -0.73
C GLN A 49 17.33 -0.79 -1.74
N ASP A 50 16.08 -0.82 -1.27
CA ASP A 50 14.92 -0.46 -2.07
C ASP A 50 15.07 0.98 -2.62
N PRO A 51 15.05 1.19 -3.95
CA PRO A 51 15.23 2.51 -4.54
C PRO A 51 14.08 3.47 -4.24
N ILE A 52 12.90 2.96 -3.83
CA ILE A 52 11.81 3.82 -3.32
C ILE A 52 11.90 4.04 -1.79
N GLY A 53 12.98 3.59 -1.16
CA GLY A 53 13.29 3.81 0.25
C GLY A 53 12.24 3.21 1.18
N LEU A 54 11.93 3.92 2.26
CA LEU A 54 10.95 3.49 3.27
C LEU A 54 9.51 3.31 2.73
N LEU A 55 9.23 3.72 1.48
CA LEU A 55 7.95 3.41 0.83
C LEU A 55 7.87 1.94 0.38
N GLY A 56 9.01 1.27 0.21
CA GLY A 56 9.11 -0.17 -0.02
C GLY A 56 8.96 -1.02 1.24
N GLY A 57 8.74 -0.38 2.40
CA GLY A 57 8.63 -1.03 3.70
C GLY A 57 9.84 -0.78 4.60
N GLU A 58 9.74 -1.26 5.84
CA GLU A 58 10.75 -1.00 6.88
C GLU A 58 12.07 -1.76 6.63
N ASN A 59 11.99 -2.93 6.00
CA ASN A 59 13.17 -3.72 5.62
C ASN A 59 13.53 -3.49 4.15
N LEU A 60 14.46 -2.57 3.93
CA LEU A 60 14.89 -2.14 2.59
C LEU A 60 15.52 -3.23 1.71
N TYR A 61 15.85 -4.38 2.28
CA TYR A 61 16.46 -5.51 1.56
C TYR A 61 15.48 -6.67 1.37
N GLN A 62 14.24 -6.56 1.85
CA GLN A 62 13.27 -7.67 1.81
C GLN A 62 12.76 -7.93 0.38
N TYR A 63 12.71 -9.21 -0.02
CA TYR A 63 12.03 -9.63 -1.26
C TYR A 63 10.52 -9.71 -1.10
N ALA A 64 10.04 -10.48 -0.10
CA ALA A 64 8.62 -10.59 0.19
C ALA A 64 8.39 -10.88 1.69
N PRO A 65 7.23 -10.52 2.27
CA PRO A 65 6.87 -10.89 3.63
C PRO A 65 6.81 -12.41 3.85
N ASN A 66 6.34 -13.15 2.86
CA ASN A 66 6.33 -14.62 2.84
C ASN A 66 6.48 -15.10 1.39
N THR A 67 7.62 -15.70 1.05
CA THR A 67 7.96 -16.11 -0.33
C THR A 67 7.10 -17.22 -0.91
N GLN A 68 6.35 -17.92 -0.07
CA GLN A 68 5.47 -19.00 -0.50
C GLN A 68 4.09 -18.50 -0.91
N SER A 69 3.70 -17.29 -0.46
CA SER A 69 2.38 -16.68 -0.73
C SER A 69 2.43 -15.29 -1.35
N TRP A 70 3.58 -14.61 -1.29
CA TRP A 70 3.79 -13.25 -1.79
C TRP A 70 4.96 -13.20 -2.78
N ILE A 71 4.84 -12.33 -3.77
CA ILE A 71 5.87 -12.06 -4.78
C ILE A 71 6.07 -10.54 -4.90
N ASP A 72 7.32 -10.10 -5.04
CA ASP A 72 7.65 -8.73 -5.46
C ASP A 72 8.16 -8.75 -6.91
N ALA A 73 7.22 -8.72 -7.86
CA ALA A 73 7.51 -8.87 -9.28
C ALA A 73 8.31 -7.70 -9.87
N LEU A 74 8.24 -6.52 -9.25
CA LEU A 74 9.01 -5.36 -9.68
C LEU A 74 10.30 -5.23 -8.89
N GLY A 75 10.45 -5.83 -7.72
CA GLY A 75 11.54 -5.44 -6.84
C GLY A 75 11.33 -4.02 -6.30
N LEU A 76 10.08 -3.60 -6.12
CA LEU A 76 9.66 -2.29 -5.61
C LEU A 76 8.44 -2.53 -4.73
N ALA A 77 8.68 -2.89 -3.47
CA ALA A 77 7.61 -3.40 -2.62
C ALA A 77 6.49 -2.34 -2.43
N CYS A 78 5.24 -2.82 -2.45
CA CYS A 78 4.04 -2.02 -2.21
C CYS A 78 3.70 -2.14 -0.73
N ASP A 79 4.01 -1.12 0.07
CA ASP A 79 3.78 -1.19 1.50
C ASP A 79 2.30 -0.99 1.86
N LYS A 80 1.85 -1.78 2.86
CA LYS A 80 0.59 -1.57 3.56
C LYS A 80 0.69 -0.17 4.21
N TRP A 81 -0.38 0.62 4.15
CA TRP A 81 -0.41 2.02 4.65
C TRP A 81 0.29 3.07 3.78
N THR A 82 0.72 2.75 2.55
CA THR A 82 1.26 3.76 1.62
C THR A 82 0.30 4.94 1.44
N VAL A 83 0.78 6.15 1.69
CA VAL A 83 0.04 7.41 1.51
C VAL A 83 0.39 8.02 0.16
N SER A 84 -0.60 8.24 -0.70
CA SER A 84 -0.42 8.87 -2.01
C SER A 84 -1.76 9.35 -2.56
N SER A 85 -1.82 9.78 -3.82
CA SER A 85 -3.10 10.02 -4.49
C SER A 85 -3.91 8.73 -4.65
N HIS A 86 -5.24 8.83 -4.62
CA HIS A 86 -6.10 7.65 -4.81
C HIS A 86 -5.80 6.89 -6.09
N LYS A 87 -5.59 7.60 -7.21
CA LYS A 87 -5.27 7.00 -8.52
C LYS A 87 -3.92 6.28 -8.52
N ALA A 88 -2.90 6.83 -7.89
CA ALA A 88 -1.59 6.18 -7.77
C ALA A 88 -1.69 4.88 -6.95
N ASN A 89 -2.30 4.97 -5.77
CA ASN A 89 -2.53 3.81 -4.90
C ASN A 89 -3.39 2.74 -5.57
N LYS A 90 -4.46 3.13 -6.29
CA LYS A 90 -5.31 2.18 -7.01
C LYS A 90 -4.53 1.47 -8.13
N SER A 91 -3.68 2.20 -8.84
CA SER A 91 -2.82 1.63 -9.89
C SER A 91 -1.76 0.71 -9.31
N SER A 92 -1.22 1.01 -8.12
CA SER A 92 -0.18 0.17 -7.50
C SER A 92 -0.69 -1.20 -7.03
N VAL A 93 -1.98 -1.34 -6.73
CA VAL A 93 -2.60 -2.61 -6.28
C VAL A 93 -3.43 -3.32 -7.35
N LYS A 94 -3.82 -2.65 -8.44
CA LYS A 94 -4.68 -3.22 -9.48
C LYS A 94 -4.02 -4.45 -10.12
N GLY A 95 -4.74 -5.58 -10.09
CA GLY A 95 -4.27 -6.84 -10.71
C GLY A 95 -3.20 -7.60 -9.93
N LYS A 96 -2.72 -7.09 -8.79
CA LYS A 96 -1.62 -7.71 -8.02
C LYS A 96 -2.08 -8.65 -6.90
N ASN A 97 -3.39 -8.81 -6.69
CA ASN A 97 -3.98 -9.67 -5.64
C ASN A 97 -3.42 -9.49 -4.21
N LEU A 98 -2.93 -8.29 -3.87
CA LEU A 98 -2.28 -8.00 -2.57
C LEU A 98 -3.24 -7.94 -1.37
N GLY A 99 -4.55 -8.15 -1.57
CA GLY A 99 -5.55 -7.98 -0.51
C GLY A 99 -5.69 -6.54 0.01
N LEU A 100 -5.12 -5.55 -0.70
CA LEU A 100 -5.17 -4.13 -0.37
C LEU A 100 -6.19 -3.38 -1.25
N ASP A 101 -6.61 -2.21 -0.77
CA ASP A 101 -7.44 -1.25 -1.49
C ASP A 101 -7.07 0.19 -1.12
N SER A 102 -7.39 1.13 -2.00
CA SER A 102 -7.10 2.56 -1.79
C SER A 102 -8.29 3.25 -1.11
N HIS A 103 -8.05 3.84 0.06
CA HIS A 103 -9.07 4.52 0.86
C HIS A 103 -8.82 6.03 0.89
N HIS A 104 -9.81 6.81 0.43
CA HIS A 104 -9.82 8.27 0.60
C HIS A 104 -10.01 8.63 2.06
N VAL A 105 -9.27 9.61 2.56
CA VAL A 105 -9.61 10.24 3.82
C VAL A 105 -10.55 11.40 3.55
N GLY A 106 -11.73 11.30 4.13
CA GLY A 106 -12.87 12.14 3.82
C GLY A 106 -13.72 11.50 2.74
N GLN A 107 -14.96 11.19 3.08
CA GLN A 107 -15.92 10.61 2.14
C GLN A 107 -16.08 11.50 0.90
N LYS A 108 -15.76 10.95 -0.28
CA LYS A 108 -15.69 11.67 -1.56
C LYS A 108 -16.87 12.63 -1.81
N ASP A 109 -18.09 12.22 -1.45
CA ASP A 109 -19.29 12.98 -1.75
C ASP A 109 -19.41 14.21 -0.85
N LEU A 110 -19.07 14.09 0.43
CA LEU A 110 -19.00 15.24 1.35
C LEU A 110 -17.87 16.19 0.95
N MET A 111 -16.72 15.63 0.55
CA MET A 111 -15.55 16.43 0.19
C MET A 111 -15.79 17.27 -1.07
N LYS A 112 -16.55 16.73 -2.05
CA LYS A 112 -16.97 17.49 -3.24
C LYS A 112 -17.87 18.68 -2.89
N ASP A 113 -18.72 18.53 -1.88
CA ASP A 113 -19.63 19.59 -1.46
C ASP A 113 -18.90 20.66 -0.62
N LEU A 114 -17.87 20.26 0.15
CA LEU A 114 -17.19 21.11 1.13
C LEU A 114 -15.87 21.73 0.63
N VAL A 115 -15.29 21.22 -0.46
CA VAL A 115 -13.99 21.66 -0.98
C VAL A 115 -14.13 21.96 -2.46
N GLU A 116 -13.97 23.23 -2.82
CA GLU A 116 -14.00 23.67 -4.21
C GLU A 116 -12.87 22.99 -5.02
N GLY A 117 -13.20 22.47 -6.20
CA GLY A 117 -12.24 21.80 -7.07
C GLY A 117 -11.76 20.44 -6.58
N TYR A 118 -12.43 19.82 -5.59
CA TYR A 118 -12.06 18.49 -5.11
C TYR A 118 -12.16 17.42 -6.20
N ASP A 119 -11.01 16.86 -6.58
CA ASP A 119 -10.92 15.72 -7.49
C ASP A 119 -10.62 14.42 -6.70
N PRO A 120 -11.58 13.47 -6.62
CA PRO A 120 -11.36 12.19 -5.96
C PRO A 120 -10.24 11.34 -6.57
N ALA A 121 -9.83 11.56 -7.82
CA ALA A 121 -8.75 10.76 -8.42
C ALA A 121 -7.38 11.16 -7.86
N THR A 122 -7.16 12.45 -7.64
CA THR A 122 -5.90 13.02 -7.17
C THR A 122 -5.87 13.26 -5.66
N ALA A 123 -7.04 13.24 -5.00
CA ALA A 123 -7.16 13.41 -3.56
C ALA A 123 -6.27 12.43 -2.76
N PRO A 124 -5.72 12.87 -1.61
CA PRO A 124 -4.94 12.03 -0.71
C PRO A 124 -5.70 10.78 -0.25
N ALA A 125 -5.01 9.66 -0.28
CA ALA A 125 -5.53 8.36 0.09
C ALA A 125 -4.43 7.51 0.75
N MET A 126 -4.85 6.44 1.43
CA MET A 126 -3.97 5.46 2.06
C MET A 126 -4.33 4.06 1.57
N LEU A 127 -3.31 3.22 1.33
CA LEU A 127 -3.53 1.79 1.12
C LEU A 127 -3.91 1.12 2.43
N VAL A 128 -5.04 0.43 2.43
CA VAL A 128 -5.53 -0.31 3.59
C VAL A 128 -5.87 -1.74 3.19
N PRO A 129 -5.91 -2.70 4.13
CA PRO A 129 -6.50 -4.00 3.88
C PRO A 129 -7.90 -3.87 3.28
N ARG A 130 -8.23 -4.73 2.31
CA ARG A 130 -9.57 -4.81 1.73
C ARG A 130 -10.58 -5.26 2.80
N VAL A 131 -10.14 -6.14 3.70
CA VAL A 131 -10.90 -6.58 4.87
C VAL A 131 -10.99 -5.44 5.86
N GLY A 132 -12.19 -4.86 6.03
CA GLY A 132 -12.44 -3.68 6.87
C GLY A 132 -12.51 -2.36 6.10
N HIS A 133 -12.22 -2.35 4.79
CA HIS A 133 -12.40 -1.12 4.00
C HIS A 133 -13.89 -0.73 3.95
N THR A 134 -14.75 -1.68 3.56
CA THR A 134 -16.21 -1.52 3.62
C THR A 134 -16.74 -2.07 4.95
N VAL A 135 -17.80 -1.45 5.47
CA VAL A 135 -18.50 -1.94 6.67
C VAL A 135 -18.98 -3.37 6.45
N SER A 136 -18.50 -4.29 7.29
CA SER A 136 -18.92 -5.69 7.32
C SER A 136 -20.29 -5.86 7.97
N LYS A 137 -20.87 -7.07 7.89
CA LYS A 137 -22.13 -7.41 8.59
C LYS A 137 -22.03 -7.24 10.11
N GLU A 138 -20.82 -7.31 10.67
CA GLU A 138 -20.53 -7.12 12.10
C GLU A 138 -20.34 -5.64 12.47
N GLY A 139 -20.53 -4.71 11.53
CA GLY A 139 -20.35 -3.27 11.75
C GLY A 139 -18.88 -2.82 11.72
N VAL A 140 -17.95 -3.69 11.34
CA VAL A 140 -16.53 -3.38 11.28
C VAL A 140 -16.19 -2.87 9.88
N GLY A 141 -15.81 -1.59 9.79
CA GLY A 141 -15.23 -1.02 8.59
C GLY A 141 -15.21 0.50 8.60
N ILE A 142 -14.38 1.08 7.73
CA ILE A 142 -14.05 2.51 7.80
C ILE A 142 -15.07 3.37 7.06
N VAL A 143 -15.62 2.88 5.95
CA VAL A 143 -16.49 3.66 5.07
C VAL A 143 -17.84 3.94 5.75
N SER A 144 -17.91 5.05 6.47
CA SER A 144 -19.17 5.65 6.91
C SER A 144 -19.71 6.55 5.81
N ARG A 145 -20.95 6.30 5.38
CA ARG A 145 -21.68 7.18 4.44
C ARG A 145 -22.48 8.28 5.15
N SER A 146 -22.39 8.35 6.47
CA SER A 146 -23.15 9.31 7.27
C SER A 146 -22.68 10.73 6.96
N ARG A 147 -23.64 11.60 6.62
CA ARG A 147 -23.40 13.04 6.50
C ARG A 147 -23.49 13.78 7.82
N ILE A 148 -23.78 13.08 8.92
CA ILE A 148 -23.95 13.66 10.26
C ILE A 148 -22.65 13.53 11.05
N ASN A 149 -22.24 14.64 11.66
CA ASN A 149 -21.11 14.69 12.58
C ASN A 149 -21.51 14.04 13.91
N PRO A 150 -20.82 12.97 14.35
CA PRO A 150 -21.19 12.24 15.55
C PRO A 150 -21.03 13.06 16.84
N ASN A 151 -20.22 14.12 16.82
CA ASN A 151 -19.99 14.97 17.98
C ASN A 151 -21.09 16.05 18.15
N THR A 152 -21.69 16.51 17.05
CA THR A 152 -22.67 17.61 17.07
C THR A 152 -24.09 17.14 16.78
N GLY A 153 -24.27 15.97 16.18
CA GLY A 153 -25.58 15.49 15.69
C GLY A 153 -26.10 16.24 14.46
N LEU A 154 -25.32 17.17 13.91
CA LEU A 154 -25.68 18.00 12.75
C LEU A 154 -24.89 17.58 11.50
N PRO A 155 -25.33 17.96 10.28
CA PRO A 155 -24.55 17.73 9.07
C PRO A 155 -23.13 18.30 9.16
N PHE A 156 -22.18 17.64 8.51
CA PHE A 156 -20.82 18.19 8.38
C PHE A 156 -20.84 19.52 7.63
N THR A 157 -20.21 20.52 8.22
CA THR A 157 -20.03 21.85 7.64
C THR A 157 -18.57 22.16 7.30
N SER A 158 -17.63 21.32 7.75
CA SER A 158 -16.20 21.49 7.53
C SER A 158 -15.56 20.21 7.02
N ALA A 159 -14.76 20.33 5.96
CA ALA A 159 -13.98 19.22 5.42
C ALA A 159 -12.97 18.66 6.44
N ARG A 160 -12.47 19.51 7.33
CA ARG A 160 -11.56 19.12 8.42
C ARG A 160 -12.21 18.12 9.37
N ASP A 161 -13.47 18.33 9.72
CA ASP A 161 -14.22 17.42 10.61
C ASP A 161 -14.50 16.08 9.93
N VAL A 162 -14.79 16.10 8.63
CA VAL A 162 -14.97 14.90 7.80
C VAL A 162 -13.69 14.06 7.78
N VAL A 163 -12.55 14.71 7.57
CA VAL A 163 -11.21 14.08 7.63
C VAL A 163 -10.92 13.53 9.03
N ALA A 164 -11.19 14.29 10.09
CA ALA A 164 -10.95 13.87 11.46
C ALA A 164 -11.77 12.62 11.84
N ARG A 165 -13.03 12.55 11.43
CA ARG A 165 -13.87 11.35 11.56
C ARG A 165 -13.20 10.15 10.89
N ASP A 166 -12.81 10.28 9.63
CA ASP A 166 -12.27 9.15 8.86
C ASP A 166 -10.92 8.68 9.40
N ILE A 167 -10.08 9.58 9.92
CA ILE A 167 -8.83 9.21 10.63
C ILE A 167 -9.14 8.40 11.90
N LYS A 168 -10.19 8.78 12.65
CA LYS A 168 -10.62 8.01 13.84
C LYS A 168 -11.13 6.64 13.46
N GLU A 169 -11.89 6.53 12.38
CA GLU A 169 -12.38 5.24 11.85
C GLU A 169 -11.24 4.37 11.35
N LEU A 170 -10.26 4.95 10.64
CA LEU A 170 -9.03 4.26 10.23
C LEU A 170 -8.33 3.63 11.44
N ARG A 171 -8.12 4.42 12.50
CA ARG A 171 -7.51 3.91 13.74
C ARG A 171 -8.35 2.83 14.42
N ARG A 172 -9.67 2.99 14.45
CA ARG A 172 -10.59 2.05 15.10
C ARG A 172 -10.55 0.69 14.41
N VAL A 173 -10.59 0.69 13.09
CA VAL A 173 -10.64 -0.54 12.28
C VAL A 173 -9.24 -1.17 12.16
N TYR A 174 -8.20 -0.34 12.07
CA TYR A 174 -6.82 -0.77 11.93
C TYR A 174 -5.94 -0.12 13.01
N PRO A 175 -5.91 -0.71 14.21
CA PRO A 175 -5.12 -0.16 15.32
C PRO A 175 -3.60 -0.23 15.05
N ASP A 176 -3.17 -1.07 14.12
CA ASP A 176 -1.78 -1.29 13.71
C ASP A 176 -1.24 -0.24 12.72
N ILE A 177 -2.05 0.75 12.29
CA ILE A 177 -1.54 1.82 11.42
C ILE A 177 -0.46 2.63 12.17
N PRO A 178 0.75 2.77 11.60
CA PRO A 178 1.79 3.61 12.20
C PRO A 178 1.35 5.08 12.33
N ASN A 179 1.64 5.70 13.48
CA ASN A 179 1.33 7.12 13.72
C ASN A 179 1.92 8.03 12.64
N THR A 180 3.12 7.70 12.17
CA THR A 180 3.83 8.43 11.11
C THR A 180 3.02 8.51 9.83
N LYS A 181 2.36 7.40 9.43
CA LYS A 181 1.55 7.34 8.21
C LYS A 181 0.25 8.14 8.32
N LEU A 182 -0.40 8.16 9.49
CA LEU A 182 -1.56 9.03 9.71
C LEU A 182 -1.17 10.51 9.71
N GLN A 183 -0.03 10.86 10.31
CA GLN A 183 0.49 12.23 10.28
C GLN A 183 0.84 12.68 8.85
N GLU A 184 1.46 11.80 8.07
CA GLU A 184 1.76 12.02 6.64
C GLU A 184 0.47 12.32 5.85
N LEU A 185 -0.57 11.50 6.05
CA LEU A 185 -1.87 11.65 5.40
C LEU A 185 -2.60 12.94 5.79
N ILE A 186 -2.56 13.32 7.07
CA ILE A 186 -3.11 14.60 7.55
C ILE A 186 -2.34 15.77 6.94
N LYS A 187 -1.01 15.71 6.94
CA LYS A 187 -0.15 16.76 6.38
C LYS A 187 -0.41 16.93 4.88
N LEU A 188 -0.55 15.84 4.15
CA LEU A 188 -0.85 15.86 2.71
C LEU A 188 -2.21 16.51 2.42
N ASN A 189 -3.25 16.16 3.17
CA ASN A 189 -4.57 16.80 3.07
C ASN A 189 -4.51 18.31 3.36
N LYS A 190 -3.86 18.73 4.45
CA LYS A 190 -3.69 20.15 4.80
C LYS A 190 -2.86 20.95 3.79
N SER A 191 -1.96 20.28 3.08
CA SER A 191 -1.14 20.88 2.03
C SER A 191 -1.95 21.08 0.75
N MET A 192 -2.77 20.10 0.38
CA MET A 192 -3.58 20.16 -0.85
C MET A 192 -4.82 21.04 -0.69
N TYR A 193 -5.42 21.06 0.49
CA TYR A 193 -6.68 21.75 0.75
C TYR A 193 -6.51 22.71 1.94
N PRO A 194 -6.35 24.02 1.68
CA PRO A 194 -6.17 25.03 2.73
C PRO A 194 -7.32 25.06 3.76
N GLU A 195 -8.55 24.77 3.32
CA GLU A 195 -9.77 24.63 4.15
C GLU A 195 -9.64 23.64 5.32
N MET A 196 -8.64 22.75 5.27
CA MET A 196 -8.41 21.71 6.27
C MET A 196 -7.37 22.07 7.33
N ARG A 197 -6.77 23.27 7.26
CA ARG A 197 -5.70 23.67 8.18
C ARG A 197 -6.14 23.80 9.63
#